data_AF-A0A0F9BZX6-F1
#
_entry.id   AF-A0A0F9BZX6-F1
#
_cell.length_a   1.000
_cell.length_b   1.000
_cell.length_c   1.000
_cell.angle_alpha   90.00
_cell.angle_beta   90.00
_cell.angle_gamma   90.00
#
_symmetry.space_group_name_H-M   'P 1'
#
loop_
_entity.id
_entity.type
_entity.pdbx_description
1 polymer ?
#
loop_
_entity_poly.entity_id
_entity_poly.type
_entity_poly.pdbx_seq_one_letter_code
_entity_poly.pdbx_strand_id
1 'polypeptide(L)'
;STAVACELAYTRRPNGLSSTTSNTWLGDNAGDVLLYACLVEAYLFMKGEAQALQGWETKYQTALQSLAREEESRQRRTEYRYGEKRGNL
;
A
#
# COMPACT_ATOMS: atom_id res chain seq x y z
N SER A 1 -20.56 10.54 -36.85
CA SER A 1 -19.30 10.45 -36.08
C SER A 1 -19.64 9.84 -34.74
N THR A 2 -19.19 8.62 -34.46
CA THR A 2 -19.44 7.91 -33.20
C THR A 2 -18.39 8.32 -32.17
N ALA A 3 -18.82 8.94 -31.07
CA ALA A 3 -17.92 9.33 -29.99
C ALA A 3 -17.35 8.08 -29.30
N VAL A 4 -16.02 7.95 -29.28
CA VAL A 4 -15.32 6.87 -28.58
C VAL A 4 -14.92 7.38 -27.20
N ALA A 5 -15.41 6.74 -26.14
CA ALA A 5 -14.98 7.04 -24.78
C ALA A 5 -13.58 6.45 -24.54
N CYS A 6 -12.62 7.29 -24.15
CA CYS A 6 -11.28 6.88 -23.77
C CYS A 6 -11.12 7.09 -22.26
N GLU A 7 -10.69 6.04 -21.54
CA GLU A 7 -10.33 6.11 -20.12
C GLU A 7 -8.81 6.10 -19.97
N LEU A 8 -8.27 7.01 -19.16
CA LEU A 8 -6.83 7.21 -18.95
C LEU A 8 -6.52 6.94 -17.48
N ALA A 9 -5.81 5.85 -17.21
CA ALA A 9 -5.32 5.51 -15.87
C ALA A 9 -3.86 5.95 -15.72
N TYR A 10 -3.58 6.82 -14.74
CA TYR A 10 -2.23 7.33 -14.47
C TYR A 10 -1.81 6.98 -13.05
N THR A 11 -0.77 6.15 -12.94
CA THR A 11 -0.15 5.80 -11.65
C THR A 11 1.09 6.65 -11.45
N ARG A 12 0.97 7.73 -10.66
CA ARG A 12 2.11 8.59 -10.30
C ARG A 12 2.89 7.95 -9.16
N ARG A 13 4.22 7.90 -9.27
CA ARG A 13 5.08 7.56 -8.13
C ARG A 13 4.88 8.61 -7.03
N PRO A 14 4.59 8.23 -5.77
CA PRO A 14 4.44 9.19 -4.69
C PRO A 14 5.75 9.97 -4.49
N ASN A 15 5.63 11.25 -4.13
CA ASN A 15 6.80 12.05 -3.76
C ASN A 15 7.46 11.39 -2.54
N GLY A 16 8.80 11.34 -2.53
CA GLY A 16 9.56 10.80 -1.40
C GLY A 16 9.40 11.64 -0.14
N LEU A 17 9.74 11.04 1.00
CA LEU A 17 9.85 11.74 2.29
C LEU A 17 10.89 12.86 2.14
N SER A 18 10.49 14.08 2.44
CA SER A 18 11.36 15.26 2.46
C SER A 18 10.95 16.18 3.59
N SER A 19 11.77 17.17 3.92
CA SER A 19 11.42 18.18 4.93
C SER A 19 10.14 18.96 4.62
N THR A 20 9.70 18.94 3.35
CA THR A 20 8.46 19.59 2.87
C THR A 20 7.29 18.59 2.74
N THR A 21 7.59 17.28 2.73
CA THR A 21 6.61 16.19 2.62
C THR A 21 6.81 15.26 3.81
N SER A 22 6.26 15.66 4.95
CA SER A 22 6.40 14.95 6.23
C SER A 22 5.54 13.70 6.32
N ASN A 23 4.41 13.65 5.60
CA ASN A 23 3.51 12.51 5.60
C ASN A 23 3.43 11.90 4.20
N THR A 24 3.50 10.57 4.13
CA THR A 24 3.22 9.81 2.92
C THR A 24 2.00 8.95 3.16
N TRP A 25 1.29 8.57 2.10
CA TRP A 25 0.16 7.66 2.23
C TRP A 25 0.52 6.38 3.00
N LEU A 26 1.73 5.85 2.77
CA LEU A 26 2.23 4.68 3.48
C LEU A 26 2.50 4.96 4.97
N GLY A 27 2.97 6.16 5.31
CA GLY A 27 3.12 6.58 6.72
C GLY A 27 1.78 6.76 7.43
N ASP A 28 0.78 7.32 6.74
CA ASP A 28 -0.54 7.61 7.31
C ASP A 28 -1.45 6.37 7.40
N ASN A 29 -1.34 5.44 6.44
CA ASN A 29 -2.24 4.28 6.33
C ASN A 29 -1.54 2.95 6.69
N ALA A 30 -0.21 2.91 6.71
CA ALA A 30 0.56 1.67 6.87
C ALA A 30 1.82 1.85 7.74
N GLY A 31 1.74 2.67 8.78
CA GLY A 31 2.86 2.95 9.68
C GLY A 31 3.50 1.69 10.29
N ASP A 32 2.68 0.70 10.64
CA ASP A 32 3.15 -0.58 11.20
C ASP A 32 3.96 -1.39 10.18
N VAL A 33 3.54 -1.41 8.91
CA VAL A 33 4.25 -2.09 7.82
C VAL A 33 5.61 -1.46 7.60
N LEU A 34 5.66 -0.13 7.57
CA LEU A 34 6.90 0.64 7.41
C LEU A 34 7.86 0.37 8.57
N LEU A 35 7.35 0.39 9.80
CA LEU A 35 8.16 0.14 11.00
C LEU A 35 8.76 -1.27 10.99
N TYR A 36 7.95 -2.31 10.71
CA TYR A 36 8.46 -3.68 10.67
C TYR A 36 9.45 -3.91 9.52
N ALA A 37 9.24 -3.28 8.36
CA ALA A 37 10.21 -3.33 7.26
C ALA A 37 11.57 -2.74 7.67
N CYS A 38 11.58 -1.56 8.31
CA CYS A 38 12.80 -0.94 8.80
C CYS A 38 13.51 -1.79 9.87
N LEU A 39 12.75 -2.43 10.76
CA LEU A 39 13.31 -3.31 11.78
C LEU A 39 13.95 -4.56 11.19
N VAL A 40 13.32 -5.19 10.19
CA VAL A 40 13.87 -6.35 9.48
C VAL A 40 15.18 -5.98 8.78
N GLU A 41 15.21 -4.86 8.03
CA GLU A 41 16.43 -4.40 7.35
C GLU A 41 17.55 -4.03 8.34
N ALA A 42 17.22 -3.35 9.43
CA ALA A 42 18.19 -3.02 10.48
C ALA A 42 18.78 -4.27 11.14
N TYR A 43 17.94 -5.27 11.45
CA TYR A 43 18.39 -6.54 12.02
C TYR A 43 19.28 -7.33 11.04
N LEU A 44 18.96 -7.29 9.75
CA LEU A 44 19.76 -7.91 8.70
C LEU A 44 21.16 -7.24 8.62
N PHE A 45 21.20 -5.91 8.67
CA PHE A 45 22.45 -5.15 8.68
C PHE A 45 23.31 -5.46 9.91
N MET A 46 22.69 -5.58 11.08
CA MET A 46 23.37 -5.87 12.34
C MET A 46 23.82 -7.33 12.47
N LYS A 47 23.46 -8.22 11.51
CA LYS A 47 23.66 -9.68 11.61
C LYS A 47 23.13 -10.22 12.94
N GLY A 48 21.94 -9.77 13.31
CA GLY A 48 21.29 -10.18 14.56
C GLY A 48 20.93 -11.66 14.57
N GLU A 49 20.49 -12.14 15.73
CA GLU A 49 20.08 -13.53 15.92
C GLU A 49 18.90 -13.91 15.02
N ALA A 50 19.02 -15.05 14.33
CA ALA A 50 18.05 -15.49 13.32
C ALA A 50 16.63 -15.69 13.88
N GLN A 51 16.51 -16.07 15.16
CA GLN A 51 15.23 -16.27 15.84
C GLN A 51 14.44 -14.96 15.99
N ALA A 52 15.12 -13.85 16.28
CA ALA A 52 14.49 -12.54 16.38
C ALA A 52 14.02 -12.06 15.00
N LEU A 53 14.83 -12.28 13.95
CA LEU A 53 14.51 -11.91 12.57
C LEU A 53 13.21 -12.57 12.09
N GLN A 54 13.03 -13.86 12.36
CA GLN A 54 11.84 -14.62 11.96
C GLN A 54 10.56 -14.08 12.62
N GLY A 55 10.64 -13.66 13.88
CA GLY A 55 9.53 -13.00 14.57
C GLY A 55 9.13 -11.67 13.92
N TRP A 56 10.11 -10.88 13.49
CA TRP A 56 9.87 -9.60 12.81
C TRP A 56 9.32 -9.79 11.39
N GLU A 57 9.82 -10.78 10.63
CA GLU A 57 9.26 -11.14 9.32
C GLU A 57 7.80 -11.57 9.42
N THR A 58 7.43 -12.34 10.44
CA THR A 58 6.04 -12.78 10.64
C THR A 58 5.12 -11.58 10.91
N LYS A 59 5.59 -10.62 11.72
CA LYS A 59 4.84 -9.37 11.99
C LYS A 59 4.71 -8.52 10.73
N TYR A 60 5.79 -8.41 9.95
CA TYR A 60 5.79 -7.71 8.68
C TYR A 60 4.79 -8.32 7.68
N GLN A 61 4.81 -9.65 7.51
CA GLN A 61 3.85 -10.38 6.67
C GLN A 61 2.41 -10.15 7.10
N THR A 62 2.14 -10.18 8.40
CA THR A 62 0.79 -9.95 8.95
C THR A 62 0.30 -8.53 8.67
N ALA A 63 1.15 -7.53 8.91
CA ALA A 63 0.83 -6.14 8.63
C ALA A 63 0.59 -5.89 7.12
N LEU A 64 1.40 -6.51 6.26
CA LEU A 64 1.21 -6.47 4.81
C LEU A 64 -0.13 -7.06 4.37
N GLN A 65 -0.52 -8.21 4.94
CA GLN A 65 -1.81 -8.82 4.62
C GLN A 65 -2.98 -7.93 5.04
N SER A 66 -2.88 -7.25 6.19
CA SER A 66 -3.87 -6.27 6.62
C SER A 66 -4.00 -5.12 5.61
N LEU A 67 -2.86 -4.57 5.18
CA LEU A 67 -2.82 -3.51 4.18
C LEU A 67 -3.43 -3.96 2.84
N ALA A 68 -3.06 -5.15 2.37
CA ALA A 68 -3.57 -5.72 1.13
C ALA A 68 -5.10 -5.90 1.16
N ARG A 69 -5.65 -6.37 2.29
CA ARG A 69 -7.11 -6.48 2.49
C ARG A 69 -7.80 -5.13 2.47
N GLU A 70 -7.18 -4.11 3.05
CA GLU A 70 -7.72 -2.75 3.03
C GLU A 70 -7.74 -2.19 1.61
N GLU A 71 -6.65 -2.36 0.85
CA GLU A 71 -6.57 -1.95 -0.55
C GLU A 71 -7.58 -2.70 -1.43
N GLU A 72 -7.72 -4.01 -1.25
CA GLU A 72 -8.75 -4.80 -1.95
C GLU A 72 -10.16 -4.32 -1.58
N SER A 73 -10.40 -3.91 -0.34
CA SER A 73 -11.67 -3.30 0.07
C SER A 73 -11.92 -1.97 -0.62
N ARG A 74 -10.88 -1.14 -0.81
CA ARG A 74 -10.96 0.14 -1.52
C ARG A 74 -11.22 -0.08 -3.02
N GLN A 75 -10.53 -1.03 -3.63
CA GLN A 75 -10.68 -1.41 -5.03
C GLN A 75 -12.10 -1.91 -5.30
N ARG A 76 -12.61 -2.87 -4.50
CA ARG A 76 -13.99 -3.36 -4.64
C ARG A 76 -15.02 -2.24 -4.52
N ARG A 77 -14.90 -1.35 -3.54
CA ARG A 77 -15.81 -0.18 -3.41
C ARG A 77 -15.76 0.73 -4.64
N THR A 78 -14.58 0.86 -5.24
CA THR A 78 -14.37 1.65 -6.45
C THR A 78 -15.04 0.98 -7.66
N GLU A 79 -14.84 -0.33 -7.84
CA GLU A 79 -15.48 -1.12 -8.89
C GLU A 79 -17.00 -1.11 -8.79
N TYR A 80 -17.58 -1.29 -7.59
CA TYR A 80 -19.03 -1.17 -7.39
C TYR A 80 -19.55 0.22 -7.80
N ARG A 81 -18.87 1.28 -7.36
CA ARG A 81 -19.24 2.67 -7.71
C ARG A 81 -19.16 2.96 -9.22
N TYR A 82 -18.21 2.36 -9.93
CA TYR A 82 -18.10 2.51 -11.39
C TYR A 82 -19.09 1.59 -12.14
N GLY A 83 -19.38 0.39 -11.62
CA GLY A 83 -20.38 -0.53 -12.16
C GLY A 83 -21.79 0.05 -12.10
N GLU A 84 -22.17 0.68 -10.99
CA GLU A 84 -23.45 1.40 -10.84
C GLU A 84 -23.60 2.61 -11.77
N LYS A 85 -22.49 3.19 -12.27
CA LYS A 85 -22.57 4.29 -13.26
C LYS A 85 -22.71 3.80 -14.70
N ARG A 86 -22.44 2.52 -14.96
CA ARG A 86 -22.50 1.92 -16.31
C ARG A 86 -23.81 1.17 -16.59
N GLY A 87 -24.65 0.95 -15.58
CA GLY A 87 -25.91 0.18 -15.70
C GLY A 87 -27.20 1.00 -15.94
N ASN A 88 -27.11 2.33 -16.10
CA ASN A 88 -28.27 3.23 -16.10
C ASN A 88 -28.29 4.16 -17.34
N LEU A 89 -27.91 3.62 -18.50
CA LEU A 89 -28.07 4.23 -19.82
C LEU A 89 -28.67 3.21 -20.79
#